data_AF-A0A534VZD5-F1
#
_entry.id   AF-A0A534VZD5-F1
#
_cell.length_a   1.000
_cell.length_b   1.000
_cell.length_c   1.000
_cell.angle_alpha   90.00
_cell.angle_beta   90.00
_cell.angle_gamma   90.00
#
_symmetry.space_group_name_H-M   'P 1'
#
loop_
_entity.id
_entity.type
_entity.pdbx_description
1 polymer ?
#
loop_
_entity_poly.entity_id
_entity_poly.type
_entity_poly.pdbx_seq_one_letter_code
_entity_poly.pdbx_strand_id
1 'polypeptide(L)' 'MPLHIEIFLLDGTSVVCRVEVAWVDALGDGAPARYDVGLTFTAIRPNDRARLAPVLGPRRT' A
#
# COMPACT_ATOMS: atom_id res chain seq x y z
N MET A 1 -8.01 6.06 12.09
CA MET A 1 -8.46 6.94 10.99
C MET A 1 -7.83 6.42 9.70
N PRO A 2 -8.61 6.10 8.67
CA PRO A 2 -8.06 5.60 7.41
C PRO A 2 -7.22 6.68 6.72
N LEU A 3 -6.05 6.30 6.22
CA LEU A 3 -5.18 7.15 5.43
C LEU A 3 -5.68 7.18 3.98
N HIS A 4 -5.58 8.36 3.36
CA HIS A 4 -5.77 8.50 1.93
C HIS A 4 -4.41 8.44 1.25
N ILE A 5 -4.23 7.52 0.31
CA ILE A 5 -2.94 7.36 -0.39
C ILE A 5 -3.13 7.37 -1.91
N GLU A 6 -2.08 7.77 -2.59
CA GLU A 6 -1.94 7.69 -4.04
C GLU A 6 -0.74 6.79 -4.37
N ILE A 7 -0.97 5.80 -5.24
CA ILE A 7 0.04 4.85 -5.71
C ILE A 7 0.32 5.16 -7.17
N PHE A 8 1.54 5.57 -7.49
CA PHE A 8 1.97 5.82 -8.87
C PHE A 8 2.39 4.51 -9.54
N LEU A 9 1.90 4.28 -10.75
CA LEU A 9 2.13 3.08 -11.53
C LEU A 9 3.11 3.36 -12.68
N LEU A 10 3.73 2.29 -13.19
CA LEU A 10 4.73 2.38 -14.26
C LEU A 10 4.15 2.86 -15.60
N ASP A 11 2.83 2.74 -15.79
CA ASP A 11 2.11 3.28 -16.94
C ASP A 11 1.92 4.81 -16.89
N GLY A 12 2.50 5.48 -15.88
CA GLY A 12 2.44 6.93 -15.69
C GLY A 12 1.14 7.43 -15.04
N THR A 13 0.24 6.53 -14.68
CA THR A 13 -1.02 6.86 -14.00
C THR A 13 -0.94 6.53 -12.50
N SER A 14 -2.03 6.77 -11.76
CA SER A 14 -2.10 6.45 -10.34
C SER A 14 -3.36 5.70 -9.93
N VAL A 15 -3.33 5.14 -8.73
CA VAL A 15 -4.45 4.57 -8.00
C VAL A 15 -4.63 5.33 -6.70
N VAL A 16 -5.84 5.84 -6.48
CA VAL A 16 -6.22 6.54 -5.25
C VAL A 16 -7.11 5.64 -4.39
N CYS A 17 -6.74 5.45 -3.13
CA CYS A 17 -7.47 4.55 -2.24
C CYS A 17 -7.39 4.96 -0.76
N ARG A 18 -8.23 4.35 0.07
CA ARG A 18 -8.14 4.44 1.53
C ARG A 18 -7.54 3.17 2.09
N VAL A 19 -6.66 3.35 3.07
CA VAL A 19 -5.94 2.26 3.75
C VAL A 19 -5.94 2.45 5.25
N GLU A 20 -5.63 1.39 5.98
CA GLU A 20 -5.27 1.42 7.39
C GLU A 20 -3.91 0.76 7.59
N VAL A 21 -3.16 1.22 8.59
CA VAL A 21 -1.87 0.63 8.96
C VAL A 21 -2.14 -0.74 9.60
N ALA A 22 -1.60 -1.78 8.98
CA ALA A 22 -1.73 -3.16 9.45
C ALA A 22 -0.60 -3.54 10.41
N TRP A 23 0.62 -3.08 10.14
CA TRP A 23 1.80 -3.30 10.97
C TRP A 23 2.84 -2.22 10.69
N VAL A 24 3.75 -2.03 11.64
CA VAL A 24 4.89 -1.11 11.55
C VAL A 24 6.10 -1.80 12.16
N ASP A 25 7.15 -1.94 11.38
CA ASP A 25 8.44 -2.47 11.83
C ASP A 25 9.48 -1.35 11.76
N ALA A 26 10.24 -1.15 12.84
CA ALA A 26 11.37 -0.24 12.82
C ALA A 26 12.52 -0.86 12.00
N LEU A 27 13.11 -0.06 11.12
CA LEU A 27 14.28 -0.46 10.35
C LEU A 27 15.55 -0.06 11.10
N GLY A 28 16.61 -0.85 10.91
CA GLY A 28 17.89 -0.63 11.58
C GLY A 28 18.58 0.67 11.15
N ASP A 29 19.55 1.10 11.96
CA ASP A 29 20.34 2.29 11.67
C ASP A 29 21.06 2.18 10.32
N GLY A 30 21.03 3.26 9.53
CA GLY A 30 21.61 3.30 8.19
C GLY A 30 20.71 2.72 7.08
N ALA A 31 19.53 2.19 7.40
CA ALA A 31 18.53 1.81 6.40
C ALA A 31 18.03 3.04 5.61
N PRO A 32 17.59 2.87 4.34
CA PRO A 32 17.10 3.97 3.51
C PRO A 32 15.80 4.61 4.04
N ALA A 33 15.13 3.98 4.99
CA ALA A 33 13.94 4.47 5.66
C ALA A 33 13.96 4.10 7.15
N ARG A 34 13.10 4.77 7.94
CA ARG A 34 12.99 4.52 9.40
C ARG A 34 12.08 3.35 9.76
N TYR A 35 11.06 3.10 8.94
CA TYR A 35 10.05 2.08 9.20
C TYR A 35 9.68 1.38 7.90
N ASP A 36 9.33 0.10 8.01
CA ASP A 36 8.52 -0.60 7.03
C ASP A 36 7.07 -0.62 7.54
N VAL A 37 6.11 -0.34 6.66
CA VAL A 37 4.71 -0.11 7.03
C VAL A 37 3.80 -0.92 6.12
N GLY A 38 3.13 -1.91 6.71
CA GLY A 38 2.08 -2.66 6.05
C GLY A 38 0.78 -1.89 6.00
N LEU A 39 0.13 -1.91 4.84
CA LEU A 39 -1.15 -1.25 4.62
C LEU A 39 -2.23 -2.26 4.20
N THR A 40 -3.41 -2.12 4.78
CA THR A 40 -4.62 -2.85 4.36
C THR A 40 -5.54 -1.89 3.64
N PHE A 41 -5.94 -2.22 2.41
CA PHE A 41 -6.95 -1.44 1.67
C PHE A 41 -8.32 -1.56 2.34
N THR A 42 -8.90 -0.42 2.73
CA THR A 42 -10.25 -0.34 3.30
C THR A 42 -11.28 0.16 2.31
N ALA A 43 -10.86 0.94 1.31
CA ALA A 43 -11.71 1.31 0.17
C ALA A 43 -10.85 1.52 -1.09
N ILE A 44 -11.20 0.80 -2.15
CA ILE A 44 -10.57 0.90 -3.47
C ILE A 44 -11.62 0.65 -4.55
N ARG A 45 -11.56 1.37 -5.68
CA ARG A 45 -12.47 1.15 -6.81
C ARG A 45 -12.18 -0.23 -7.44
N PRO A 46 -13.19 -0.97 -7.93
CA PRO A 46 -12.98 -2.30 -8.50
C PRO A 46 -11.95 -2.33 -9.64
N ASN A 47 -12.00 -1.34 -10.53
CA ASN A 47 -11.04 -1.23 -11.64
C ASN A 47 -9.60 -1.03 -11.13
N ASP A 48 -9.41 -0.15 -10.14
CA ASP A 48 -8.10 0.10 -9.56
C ASP A 48 -7.56 -1.13 -8.80
N ARG A 49 -8.44 -1.88 -8.13
CA ARG A 49 -8.06 -3.16 -7.51
C ARG A 49 -7.57 -4.17 -8.56
N ALA A 50 -8.23 -4.25 -9.71
CA ALA A 50 -7.80 -5.12 -10.80
C ALA A 50 -6.42 -4.71 -11.35
N ARG A 51 -6.15 -3.41 -11.41
CA ARG A 51 -4.84 -2.87 -11.85
C ARG A 51 -3.71 -3.19 -10.88
N LEU A 52 -4.01 -3.24 -9.58
CA LEU A 52 -3.04 -3.65 -8.55
C LEU A 52 -2.86 -5.17 -8.45
N ALA A 53 -3.74 -5.99 -9.06
CA ALA A 53 -3.70 -7.44 -8.94
C ALA A 53 -2.32 -8.09 -9.17
N PRO A 54 -1.46 -7.63 -10.11
CA PRO A 54 -0.14 -8.22 -10.34
C PRO A 54 0.82 -8.11 -9.15
N VAL A 55 0.62 -7.14 -8.24
CA VAL A 55 1.50 -6.91 -7.08
C VAL A 55 0.86 -7.32 -5.76
N LEU A 56 -0.40 -7.74 -5.77
CA LEU A 56 -1.09 -8.22 -4.57
C LEU A 56 -0.70 -9.67 -4.31
N GLY A 57 0.06 -9.89 -3.24
CA GLY A 57 0.32 -11.22 -2.70
C GLY A 57 -0.89 -11.81 -1.95
N PRO A 58 -0.79 -13.08 -1.52
CA PRO A 58 -1.78 -13.65 -0.62
C PRO A 58 -1.88 -12.81 0.65
N ARG A 59 -3.10 -12.73 1.21
CA ARG A 59 -3.31 -12.04 2.48
C ARG A 59 -2.44 -12.72 3.54
N ARG A 60 -1.53 -11.96 4.15
CA ARG A 60 -0.82 -12.40 5.36
C ARG A 60 -1.85 -12.57 6.48
N THR A 61 -1.96 -13.78 7.01
CA THR A 61 -2.82 -14.14 8.15
C THR A 61 -2.10 -13.91 9.46
#